data_AF-A0A4Q1UET9-F1
#
_entry.id   AF-A0A4Q1UET9-F1
#
_cell.length_a   1.000
_cell.length_b   1.000
_cell.length_c   1.000
_cell.angle_alpha   90.00
_cell.angle_beta   90.00
_cell.angle_gamma   90.00
#
_symmetry.space_group_name_H-M   'P 1'
#
loop_
_entity.id
_entity.type
_entity.pdbx_description
1 polymer ?
#
loop_
_entity_poly.entity_id
_entity_poly.type
_entity_poly.pdbx_seq_one_letter_code
_entity_poly.pdbx_strand_id
1 'polypeptide(L)'
;MAIDKTTIINWALTEIGAGPMFSTDDDSDLAAQIENVWQMAFDQCFGMHDWTFARVTVKMLRLAETPENGWAYGYMLPEPRIGNPLAYRRGARYSDPLIRDFTLQGGMFFTCEPEAWAVHKTPVNPDYWEPSFRAAFVTALSGWLAVPVWSDEDMRDRKLAEAFGSPSMQGSGGKFGRLMAQDKGSAPIGEEPLLRNDPLTDVRGLGGGPLSGPWHGGL
;
A
#
# COMPACT_ATOMS: atom_id res chain seq x y z
N MET A 1 5.00 -26.32 2.82
CA MET A 1 3.97 -25.96 3.81
C MET A 1 3.49 -24.57 3.42
N ALA A 2 2.25 -24.44 2.95
CA ALA A 2 1.71 -23.13 2.57
C ALA A 2 1.51 -22.29 3.84
N ILE A 3 1.91 -21.02 3.81
CA ILE A 3 1.71 -20.14 4.96
C ILE A 3 0.40 -19.40 4.75
N ASP A 4 -0.55 -19.68 5.63
CA ASP A 4 -1.89 -19.11 5.62
C ASP A 4 -2.15 -18.25 6.87
N LYS A 5 -3.35 -17.69 6.95
CA LYS A 5 -3.79 -16.86 8.07
C LYS A 5 -3.70 -17.60 9.41
N THR A 6 -4.17 -18.84 9.45
CA THR A 6 -4.16 -19.70 10.64
C THR A 6 -2.74 -19.95 11.14
N THR A 7 -1.80 -20.16 10.23
CA THR A 7 -0.38 -20.30 10.55
C THR A 7 0.17 -19.04 11.22
N ILE A 8 -0.13 -17.85 10.68
CA ILE A 8 0.34 -16.58 11.26
C ILE A 8 -0.26 -16.33 12.65
N ILE A 9 -1.55 -16.58 12.81
CA ILE A 9 -2.23 -16.43 14.12
C ILE A 9 -1.58 -17.37 15.14
N ASN A 10 -1.35 -18.63 14.79
CA ASN A 10 -0.74 -19.59 15.70
C ASN A 10 0.72 -19.23 16.05
N TRP A 11 1.48 -18.63 15.13
CA TRP A 11 2.79 -18.06 15.46
C TRP A 11 2.66 -16.90 16.46
N ALA A 12 1.69 -16.01 16.28
CA ALA A 12 1.46 -14.89 17.18
C ALA A 12 1.03 -15.34 18.59
N LEU A 13 0.17 -16.37 18.67
CA LEU A 13 -0.25 -17.00 19.94
C LEU A 13 0.92 -17.72 20.63
N THR A 14 1.80 -18.34 19.86
CA THR A 14 3.02 -18.98 20.39
C THR A 14 3.98 -17.93 20.96
N GLU A 15 4.13 -16.77 20.32
CA GLU A 15 4.97 -15.67 20.82
C GLU A 15 4.51 -15.11 22.18
N ILE A 16 3.22 -15.18 22.49
CA ILE A 16 2.66 -14.75 23.79
C ILE A 16 2.51 -15.92 24.78
N GLY A 17 3.01 -17.11 24.45
CA GLY A 17 2.99 -18.28 25.35
C GLY A 17 1.63 -19.01 25.45
N ALA A 18 0.65 -18.67 24.62
CA ALA A 18 -0.64 -19.39 24.56
C ALA A 18 -0.55 -20.72 23.80
N GLY A 19 0.47 -20.87 22.93
CA GLY A 19 0.63 -22.04 22.06
C GLY A 19 -0.32 -22.04 20.86
N PRO A 20 -0.16 -22.99 19.92
CA PRO A 20 -1.02 -23.07 18.74
C PRO A 20 -2.38 -23.64 19.13
N MET A 21 -3.39 -22.77 19.25
CA MET A 21 -4.76 -23.17 19.62
C MET A 21 -5.81 -22.74 18.59
N PHE A 22 -5.45 -21.90 17.62
CA PHE A 22 -6.42 -21.36 16.67
C PHE A 22 -6.64 -22.29 15.48
N SER A 23 -7.92 -22.48 15.14
CA SER A 23 -8.41 -23.19 13.95
C SER A 23 -9.47 -22.33 13.25
N THR A 24 -9.49 -22.34 11.93
CA THR A 24 -10.48 -21.56 11.13
C THR A 24 -11.91 -22.07 11.29
N ASP A 25 -12.08 -23.35 11.64
CA ASP A 25 -13.39 -23.99 11.79
C ASP A 25 -13.94 -23.92 13.23
N ASP A 26 -13.23 -23.24 14.14
CA ASP A 26 -13.68 -23.06 15.52
C ASP A 26 -14.63 -21.86 15.63
N ASP A 27 -15.86 -22.09 16.08
CA ASP A 27 -16.90 -21.06 16.24
C ASP A 27 -16.94 -20.54 17.70
N SER A 28 -15.79 -20.54 18.37
CA SER A 28 -15.66 -20.07 19.74
C SER A 28 -15.63 -18.54 19.80
N ASP A 29 -16.08 -17.97 20.92
CA ASP A 29 -15.97 -16.52 21.17
C ASP A 29 -14.52 -16.02 21.04
N LEU A 30 -13.55 -16.87 21.40
CA LEU A 30 -12.13 -16.58 21.25
C LEU A 30 -11.71 -16.50 19.78
N ALA A 31 -12.18 -17.42 18.94
CA ALA A 31 -11.91 -17.38 17.51
C ALA A 31 -12.47 -16.10 16.88
N ALA A 32 -13.70 -15.70 17.23
CA ALA A 32 -14.29 -14.44 16.76
C ALA A 32 -13.49 -13.20 17.22
N GLN A 33 -12.97 -13.19 18.45
CA GLN A 33 -12.10 -12.10 18.93
C GLN A 33 -10.78 -12.03 18.15
N ILE A 34 -10.14 -13.18 17.92
CA ILE A 34 -8.90 -13.27 17.15
C ILE A 34 -9.11 -12.77 15.72
N GLU A 35 -10.24 -13.11 15.10
CA GLU A 35 -10.63 -12.68 13.76
C GLU A 35 -10.79 -11.15 13.66
N ASN A 36 -11.43 -10.53 14.66
CA ASN A 36 -11.55 -9.07 14.73
C ASN A 36 -10.19 -8.39 14.90
N VAL A 37 -9.33 -8.94 15.77
CA VAL A 37 -7.97 -8.43 16.00
C VAL A 37 -7.11 -8.58 14.75
N TRP A 38 -7.26 -9.69 14.02
CA TRP A 38 -6.59 -9.89 12.74
C TRP A 38 -6.92 -8.78 11.75
N GLN A 39 -8.21 -8.47 11.55
CA GLN A 39 -8.62 -7.47 10.57
C GLN A 39 -8.06 -6.08 10.93
N MET A 40 -8.11 -5.71 12.21
CA MET A 40 -7.55 -4.45 12.69
C MET A 40 -6.02 -4.38 12.50
N ALA A 41 -5.30 -5.45 12.86
CA ALA A 41 -3.85 -5.52 12.65
C ALA A 41 -3.48 -5.46 11.17
N PHE A 42 -4.26 -6.16 10.32
CA PHE A 42 -4.12 -6.14 8.87
C PHE A 42 -4.28 -4.72 8.31
N ASP A 43 -5.37 -4.05 8.64
CA ASP A 43 -5.65 -2.70 8.13
C ASP A 43 -4.60 -1.68 8.59
N GLN A 44 -4.11 -1.79 9.82
CA GLN A 44 -3.05 -0.92 10.32
C GLN A 44 -1.71 -1.18 9.60
N CYS A 45 -1.28 -2.44 9.51
CA CYS A 45 0.03 -2.79 8.96
C CYS A 45 0.10 -2.59 7.44
N PHE A 46 -0.98 -2.88 6.70
CA PHE A 46 -1.05 -2.61 5.26
C PHE A 46 -1.39 -1.15 4.94
N GLY A 47 -2.04 -0.44 5.88
CA GLY A 47 -2.37 0.96 5.75
C GLY A 47 -1.16 1.90 5.91
N MET A 48 -0.18 1.53 6.74
CA MET A 48 0.92 2.43 7.11
C MET A 48 1.92 2.76 6.00
N HIS A 49 2.04 1.89 4.99
CA HIS A 49 2.97 2.07 3.88
C HIS A 49 2.43 1.41 2.62
N ASP A 50 2.95 1.84 1.49
CA ASP A 50 2.58 1.27 0.20
C ASP A 50 3.50 0.10 -0.13
N TRP A 51 3.35 -1.01 0.57
CA TRP A 51 4.17 -2.20 0.39
C TRP A 51 4.19 -2.66 -1.07
N THR A 52 5.38 -2.73 -1.67
CA THR A 52 5.53 -3.04 -3.10
C THR A 52 4.92 -4.39 -3.48
N PHE A 53 5.04 -5.40 -2.63
CA PHE A 53 4.46 -6.73 -2.83
C PHE A 53 2.92 -6.76 -2.84
N ALA A 54 2.26 -5.71 -2.34
CA ALA A 54 0.80 -5.58 -2.31
C ALA A 54 0.25 -4.66 -3.42
N ARG A 55 1.12 -4.05 -4.24
CA ARG A 55 0.71 -3.14 -5.31
C ARG A 55 0.36 -3.92 -6.57
N VAL A 56 -0.78 -3.58 -7.18
CA VAL A 56 -1.22 -4.15 -8.45
C VAL A 56 -1.69 -3.02 -9.37
N THR A 57 -1.51 -3.21 -10.67
CA THR A 57 -2.08 -2.32 -11.71
C THR A 57 -3.23 -3.04 -12.41
N VAL A 58 -4.42 -2.44 -12.42
CA VAL A 58 -5.63 -3.05 -12.99
C VAL A 58 -6.33 -2.05 -13.91
N LYS A 59 -6.86 -2.53 -15.04
CA LYS A 59 -7.74 -1.74 -15.91
C LYS A 59 -9.08 -1.54 -15.22
N MET A 60 -9.50 -0.28 -15.05
CA MET A 60 -10.76 0.01 -14.37
C MET A 60 -11.96 -0.32 -15.25
N LEU A 61 -13.04 -0.79 -14.61
CA LEU A 61 -14.30 -1.07 -15.29
C LEU A 61 -15.06 0.24 -15.48
N ARG A 62 -15.27 0.61 -16.75
CA ARG A 62 -16.04 1.80 -17.12
C ARG A 62 -17.54 1.52 -16.92
N LEU A 63 -18.22 2.50 -16.31
CA LEU A 63 -19.67 2.50 -16.17
C LEU A 63 -20.35 2.81 -17.51
N ALA A 64 -21.51 2.20 -17.76
CA ALA A 64 -22.27 2.42 -18.97
C ALA A 64 -22.96 3.80 -18.98
N GLU A 65 -23.36 4.28 -17.80
CA GLU A 65 -24.06 5.55 -17.64
C GLU A 65 -23.10 6.73 -17.74
N THR A 66 -23.57 7.80 -18.36
CA THR A 66 -22.82 9.06 -18.41
C THR A 66 -23.01 9.78 -17.08
N PRO A 67 -21.92 10.20 -16.41
CA PRO A 67 -22.02 10.91 -15.14
C PRO A 67 -22.77 12.25 -15.26
N GLU A 68 -23.60 12.58 -14.27
CA GLU A 68 -24.29 13.89 -14.19
C GLU A 68 -23.42 15.00 -13.57
N ASN A 69 -22.19 14.68 -13.16
CA ASN A 69 -21.28 15.58 -12.45
C ASN A 69 -20.32 16.35 -13.39
N GLY A 70 -20.59 16.38 -14.69
CA GLY A 70 -19.82 17.12 -15.69
C GLY A 70 -18.58 16.39 -16.24
N TRP A 71 -18.30 15.18 -15.78
CA TRP A 71 -17.25 14.32 -16.35
C TRP A 71 -17.78 13.44 -17.47
N ALA A 72 -16.95 13.13 -18.47
CA ALA A 72 -17.37 12.31 -19.60
C ALA A 72 -17.58 10.83 -19.21
N TYR A 73 -16.80 10.31 -18.28
CA TYR A 73 -16.76 8.89 -17.94
C TYR A 73 -16.67 8.64 -16.43
N GLY A 74 -17.36 7.60 -15.97
CA GLY A 74 -17.28 7.08 -14.60
C GLY A 74 -16.74 5.65 -14.59
N TYR A 75 -16.04 5.29 -13.52
CA TYR A 75 -15.40 3.99 -13.34
C TYR A 75 -15.64 3.48 -11.92
N MET A 76 -15.82 2.17 -11.81
CA MET A 76 -15.74 1.48 -10.53
C MET A 76 -14.27 1.37 -10.08
N LEU A 77 -14.02 1.71 -8.81
CA LEU A 77 -12.73 1.44 -8.20
C LEU A 77 -12.50 -0.09 -8.12
N PRO A 78 -11.26 -0.57 -8.31
CA PRO A 78 -10.97 -1.99 -8.20
C PRO A 78 -11.33 -2.57 -6.84
N GLU A 79 -11.76 -3.83 -6.82
CA GLU A 79 -11.98 -4.62 -5.60
C GLU A 79 -11.36 -6.02 -5.77
N PRO A 80 -10.79 -6.62 -4.71
CA PRO A 80 -10.55 -6.03 -3.39
C PRO A 80 -9.46 -4.94 -3.41
N ARG A 81 -9.58 -3.93 -2.53
CA ARG A 81 -8.59 -2.84 -2.38
C ARG A 81 -8.40 -2.44 -0.92
N ILE A 82 -7.20 -1.97 -0.59
CA ILE A 82 -6.83 -1.40 0.71
C ILE A 82 -6.67 0.11 0.52
N GLY A 83 -7.65 0.88 1.01
CA GLY A 83 -7.68 2.33 0.85
C GLY A 83 -7.93 2.79 -0.59
N ASN A 84 -7.56 4.03 -0.87
CA ASN A 84 -7.66 4.60 -2.21
C ASN A 84 -6.50 4.15 -3.11
N PRO A 85 -6.71 4.03 -4.43
CA PRO A 85 -5.62 3.85 -5.37
C PRO A 85 -4.53 4.92 -5.24
N LEU A 86 -3.29 4.50 -5.42
CA LEU A 86 -2.08 5.33 -5.33
C LEU A 86 -1.89 6.20 -6.58
N ALA A 87 -2.33 5.71 -7.74
CA ALA A 87 -2.20 6.41 -9.00
C ALA A 87 -3.26 5.96 -10.01
N TYR A 88 -3.58 6.87 -10.94
CA TYR A 88 -4.43 6.60 -12.10
C TYR A 88 -3.64 6.90 -13.38
N ARG A 89 -3.73 6.01 -14.38
CA ARG A 89 -2.93 6.05 -15.61
C ARG A 89 -3.80 5.88 -16.84
N ARG A 90 -3.36 6.46 -17.95
CA ARG A 90 -3.98 6.29 -19.28
C ARG A 90 -3.65 4.96 -19.97
N GLY A 91 -2.81 4.13 -19.35
CA GLY A 91 -2.41 2.83 -19.88
C GLY A 91 -1.82 1.92 -18.81
N ALA A 92 -1.54 0.67 -19.17
CA ALA A 92 -1.06 -0.36 -18.26
C ALA A 92 0.44 -0.25 -17.92
N ARG A 93 1.22 0.45 -18.75
CA ARG A 93 2.68 0.52 -18.58
C ARG A 93 3.03 1.50 -17.48
N TYR A 94 4.15 1.25 -16.82
CA TYR A 94 4.66 2.17 -15.80
C TYR A 94 4.92 3.58 -16.32
N SER A 95 5.37 3.69 -17.57
CA SER A 95 5.66 4.95 -18.25
C SER A 95 4.43 5.68 -18.78
N ASP A 96 3.24 5.08 -18.71
CA ASP A 96 2.05 5.71 -19.27
C ASP A 96 1.67 6.94 -18.42
N PRO A 97 1.22 8.05 -19.06
CA PRO A 97 0.91 9.28 -18.35
C PRO A 97 -0.09 9.09 -17.23
N LEU A 98 0.15 9.78 -16.11
CA LEU A 98 -0.78 9.86 -15.00
C LEU A 98 -1.99 10.72 -15.40
N ILE A 99 -3.18 10.26 -15.01
CA ILE A 99 -4.40 11.05 -15.10
C ILE A 99 -4.42 11.99 -13.91
N ARG A 100 -4.37 13.30 -14.17
CA ARG A 100 -4.44 14.35 -13.13
C ARG A 100 -5.82 15.00 -13.07
N ASP A 101 -6.55 15.00 -14.18
CA ASP A 101 -7.90 15.54 -14.29
C ASP A 101 -8.92 14.45 -13.97
N PHE A 102 -9.20 14.29 -12.68
CA PHE A 102 -10.20 13.36 -12.18
C PHE A 102 -10.81 13.83 -10.86
N THR A 103 -11.95 13.24 -10.48
CA THR A 103 -12.50 13.35 -9.14
C THR A 103 -12.90 11.99 -8.58
N LEU A 104 -12.88 11.87 -7.25
CA LEU A 104 -13.41 10.72 -6.52
C LEU A 104 -14.67 11.15 -5.78
N GLN A 105 -15.80 10.51 -6.08
CA GLN A 105 -17.07 10.83 -5.45
C GLN A 105 -17.88 9.54 -5.24
N GLY A 106 -18.43 9.36 -4.03
CA GLY A 106 -19.27 8.19 -3.73
C GLY A 106 -18.56 6.84 -3.90
N GLY A 107 -17.23 6.79 -3.80
CA GLY A 107 -16.45 5.58 -4.06
C GLY A 107 -16.23 5.26 -5.55
N MET A 108 -16.55 6.19 -6.44
CA MET A 108 -16.34 6.06 -7.88
C MET A 108 -15.27 7.04 -8.38
N PHE A 109 -14.66 6.70 -9.51
CA PHE A 109 -13.65 7.52 -10.19
C PHE A 109 -14.24 8.12 -11.46
N PHE A 110 -14.09 9.44 -11.64
CA PHE A 110 -14.62 10.15 -12.79
C PHE A 110 -13.52 10.92 -13.51
N THR A 111 -13.49 10.83 -14.84
CA THR A 111 -12.49 11.49 -15.69
C THR A 111 -13.03 11.71 -17.11
N CYS A 112 -12.28 12.44 -17.93
CA CYS A 112 -12.53 12.60 -19.37
C CYS A 112 -11.76 11.59 -20.24
N GLU A 113 -10.92 10.75 -19.63
CA GLU A 113 -10.18 9.71 -20.35
C GLU A 113 -11.06 8.48 -20.61
N PRO A 114 -11.12 7.96 -21.85
CA PRO A 114 -12.00 6.83 -22.20
C PRO A 114 -11.54 5.49 -21.64
N GLU A 115 -10.26 5.38 -21.27
CA GLU A 115 -9.67 4.24 -20.59
C GLU A 115 -8.79 4.70 -19.43
N ALA A 116 -8.83 3.96 -18.34
CA ALA A 116 -8.07 4.29 -17.14
C ALA A 116 -7.64 3.03 -16.40
N TRP A 117 -6.43 3.07 -15.84
CA TRP A 117 -5.83 2.03 -15.01
C TRP A 117 -5.57 2.59 -13.63
N ALA A 118 -5.84 1.81 -12.60
CA ALA A 118 -5.53 2.15 -11.22
C ALA A 118 -4.33 1.32 -10.75
N VAL A 119 -3.41 1.98 -10.04
CA VAL A 119 -2.40 1.33 -9.22
C VAL A 119 -2.92 1.36 -7.79
N HIS A 120 -3.23 0.22 -7.21
CA HIS A 120 -3.82 0.14 -5.86
C HIS A 120 -3.18 -0.97 -5.03
N LYS A 121 -3.46 -0.94 -3.74
CA LYS A 121 -3.05 -1.99 -2.78
C LYS A 121 -4.16 -3.02 -2.70
N THR A 122 -3.81 -4.30 -2.78
CA THR A 122 -4.76 -5.41 -2.62
C THR A 122 -4.33 -6.29 -1.45
N PRO A 123 -5.27 -6.97 -0.76
CA PRO A 123 -4.91 -8.08 0.11
C PRO A 123 -4.19 -9.15 -0.68
N VAL A 124 -3.04 -9.59 -0.18
CA VAL A 124 -2.22 -10.64 -0.78
C VAL A 124 -2.16 -11.82 0.16
N ASN A 125 -2.13 -13.04 -0.39
CA ASN A 125 -1.97 -14.25 0.39
C ASN A 125 -0.69 -14.16 1.25
N PRO A 126 -0.75 -14.52 2.55
CA PRO A 126 0.39 -14.55 3.46
C PRO A 126 1.67 -15.21 2.93
N ASP A 127 1.55 -16.19 2.04
CA ASP A 127 2.71 -16.89 1.46
C ASP A 127 3.62 -15.95 0.64
N TYR A 128 3.04 -14.94 -0.01
CA TYR A 128 3.78 -13.94 -0.81
C TYR A 128 4.27 -12.74 0.00
N TRP A 129 3.93 -12.65 1.28
CA TRP A 129 4.42 -11.54 2.11
C TRP A 129 5.93 -11.62 2.23
N GLU A 130 6.60 -10.48 2.17
CA GLU A 130 8.04 -10.42 2.43
C GLU A 130 8.32 -11.04 3.83
N PRO A 131 9.31 -11.95 3.97
CA PRO A 131 9.49 -12.69 5.22
C PRO A 131 9.70 -11.79 6.44
N SER A 132 10.37 -10.66 6.27
CA SER A 132 10.61 -9.71 7.36
C SER A 132 9.34 -8.94 7.74
N PHE A 133 8.53 -8.53 6.76
CA PHE A 133 7.17 -8.02 6.98
C PHE A 133 6.31 -9.01 7.75
N ARG A 134 6.33 -10.28 7.35
CA ARG A 134 5.57 -11.34 8.02
C ARG A 134 5.97 -11.50 9.48
N ALA A 135 7.27 -11.50 9.77
CA ALA A 135 7.77 -11.54 11.15
C ALA A 135 7.34 -10.30 11.95
N ALA A 136 7.38 -9.11 11.35
CA ALA A 136 6.92 -7.88 12.00
C ALA A 136 5.41 -7.89 12.27
N PHE A 137 4.62 -8.42 11.33
CA PHE A 137 3.20 -8.59 11.47
C PHE A 137 2.84 -9.56 12.59
N VAL A 138 3.55 -10.69 12.71
CA VAL A 138 3.39 -11.62 13.83
C VAL A 138 3.62 -10.90 15.16
N THR A 139 4.71 -10.15 15.31
CA THR A 139 5.00 -9.39 16.54
C THR A 139 3.90 -8.37 16.86
N ALA A 140 3.39 -7.65 15.85
CA ALA A 140 2.29 -6.71 16.05
C ALA A 140 1.03 -7.44 16.49
N LEU A 141 0.64 -8.50 15.79
CA LEU A 141 -0.54 -9.31 16.09
C LEU A 141 -0.46 -9.90 17.51
N SER A 142 0.71 -10.39 17.93
CA SER A 142 0.95 -10.83 19.31
C SER A 142 0.69 -9.74 20.34
N GLY A 143 1.12 -8.50 20.06
CA GLY A 143 0.84 -7.37 20.94
C GLY A 143 -0.66 -7.10 21.07
N TRP A 144 -1.37 -7.07 19.95
CA TRP A 144 -2.83 -6.87 19.95
C TRP A 144 -3.60 -8.03 20.61
N LEU A 145 -3.09 -9.26 20.54
CA LEU A 145 -3.68 -10.44 21.17
C LEU A 145 -3.35 -10.57 22.67
N ALA A 146 -2.34 -9.87 23.19
CA ALA A 146 -1.90 -10.02 24.57
C ALA A 146 -2.99 -9.67 25.60
N VAL A 147 -3.77 -8.61 25.37
CA VAL A 147 -4.89 -8.23 26.25
C VAL A 147 -6.09 -9.17 26.14
N PRO A 148 -6.64 -9.49 24.96
CA PRO A 148 -7.80 -10.38 24.89
C PRO A 148 -7.49 -11.82 25.34
N VAL A 149 -6.25 -12.30 25.19
CA VAL A 149 -5.87 -13.68 25.58
C VAL A 149 -5.40 -13.76 27.04
N TRP A 150 -4.56 -12.81 27.49
CA TRP A 150 -3.92 -12.89 28.80
C TRP A 150 -4.26 -11.72 29.75
N SER A 151 -4.99 -10.72 29.28
CA SER A 151 -5.20 -9.46 30.01
C SER A 151 -3.88 -8.77 30.42
N ASP A 152 -2.82 -8.96 29.62
CA ASP A 152 -1.49 -8.43 29.89
C ASP A 152 -1.20 -7.19 29.05
N GLU A 153 -1.43 -6.01 29.66
CA GLU A 153 -1.17 -4.71 29.02
C GLU A 153 0.33 -4.43 28.84
N ASP A 154 1.17 -4.88 29.75
CA ASP A 154 2.62 -4.69 29.66
C ASP A 154 3.21 -5.48 28.49
N MET A 155 2.69 -6.68 28.23
CA MET A 155 3.05 -7.48 27.06
C MET A 155 2.57 -6.83 25.77
N ARG A 156 1.33 -6.30 25.73
CA ARG A 156 0.83 -5.51 24.59
C ARG A 156 1.80 -4.38 24.27
N ASP A 157 2.10 -3.54 25.25
CA ASP A 157 2.87 -2.32 25.03
C ASP A 157 4.30 -2.63 24.59
N ARG A 158 4.95 -3.65 25.18
CA ARG A 158 6.28 -4.11 24.73
C ARG A 158 6.29 -4.60 23.29
N LYS A 159 5.31 -5.44 22.91
CA LYS A 159 5.22 -6.00 21.55
C LYS A 159 4.88 -4.95 20.51
N LEU A 160 3.96 -4.03 20.82
CA LEU A 160 3.64 -2.91 19.92
C LEU A 160 4.82 -1.95 19.78
N ALA A 161 5.58 -1.70 20.85
CA ALA A 161 6.81 -0.91 20.78
C ALA A 161 7.90 -1.61 19.95
N GLU A 162 8.00 -2.94 20.00
CA GLU A 162 8.91 -3.70 19.14
C GLU A 162 8.51 -3.61 17.66
N ALA A 163 7.21 -3.72 17.36
CA ALA A 163 6.68 -3.67 16.00
C ALA A 163 6.77 -2.27 15.37
N PHE A 164 6.23 -1.26 16.04
CA PHE A 164 6.03 0.10 15.50
C PHE A 164 7.01 1.15 16.05
N GLY A 165 7.80 0.79 17.06
CA GLY A 165 8.66 1.72 17.79
C GLY A 165 7.98 2.32 19.01
N SER A 166 8.77 2.93 19.90
CA SER A 166 8.23 3.62 21.07
C SER A 166 7.48 4.90 20.67
N PRO A 167 6.50 5.35 21.48
CA PRO A 167 5.79 6.62 21.24
C PRO A 167 6.72 7.84 21.08
N SER A 168 7.88 7.82 21.73
CA SER A 168 8.93 8.85 21.62
C SER A 168 9.60 8.93 20.24
N MET A 169 9.50 7.89 19.41
CA MET A 169 10.11 7.81 18.08
C MET A 169 9.16 8.21 16.94
N GLN A 170 7.98 8.77 17.27
CA GLN A 170 6.96 9.23 16.30
C GLN A 170 6.66 8.21 15.18
N GLY A 171 6.63 6.91 15.50
CA GLY A 171 6.34 5.85 14.53
C GLY A 171 7.42 5.61 13.46
N SER A 172 8.60 6.22 13.61
CA SER A 172 9.77 5.98 12.74
C SER A 172 10.67 4.84 13.24
N GLY A 173 10.31 4.21 14.36
CA GLY A 173 11.07 3.12 14.99
C GLY A 173 10.52 1.72 14.70
N GLY A 174 11.05 0.72 15.40
CA GLY A 174 10.55 -0.65 15.37
C GLY A 174 10.96 -1.47 14.14
N LYS A 175 10.33 -2.63 13.97
CA LYS A 175 10.52 -3.47 12.78
C LYS A 175 9.95 -2.78 11.54
N PHE A 176 8.73 -2.24 11.61
CA PHE A 176 8.09 -1.61 10.46
C PHE A 176 8.82 -0.37 9.95
N GLY A 177 9.39 0.47 10.82
CA GLY A 177 10.22 1.60 10.40
C GLY A 177 11.39 1.21 9.48
N ARG A 178 12.11 0.13 9.85
CA ARG A 178 13.22 -0.41 9.06
C ARG A 178 12.74 -1.03 7.76
N LEU A 179 11.62 -1.75 7.79
CA LEU A 179 11.04 -2.36 6.60
C LEU A 179 10.56 -1.34 5.59
N MET A 180 9.95 -0.24 6.03
CA MET A 180 9.57 0.86 5.14
C MET A 180 10.78 1.48 4.43
N ALA A 181 11.89 1.65 5.16
CA ALA A 181 13.13 2.15 4.57
C ALA A 181 13.75 1.15 3.58
N GLN A 182 13.72 -0.14 3.91
CA GLN A 182 14.22 -1.21 3.04
C GLN A 182 13.38 -1.37 1.77
N ASP A 183 12.05 -1.39 1.89
CA ASP A 183 11.12 -1.48 0.75
C ASP A 183 11.34 -0.30 -0.20
N LYS A 184 11.43 0.93 0.32
CA LYS A 184 11.77 2.12 -0.48
C LYS A 184 13.14 2.01 -1.16
N GLY A 185 14.16 1.51 -0.45
CA GLY A 185 15.50 1.33 -1.01
C GLY A 185 15.61 0.18 -2.03
N SER A 186 14.69 -0.79 -1.98
CA SER A 186 14.64 -1.92 -2.90
C SER A 186 13.89 -1.63 -4.20
N ALA A 187 13.21 -0.47 -4.29
CA ALA A 187 12.59 -0.03 -5.53
C ALA A 187 13.66 0.06 -6.65
N PRO A 188 13.38 -0.43 -7.87
CA PRO A 188 14.39 -0.48 -8.92
C PRO A 188 14.98 0.91 -9.21
N ILE A 189 16.32 0.98 -9.27
CA ILE A 189 17.10 2.19 -9.58
C ILE A 189 16.79 2.57 -11.04
N GLY A 190 15.78 3.42 -11.24
CA GLY A 190 15.25 3.79 -12.56
C GLY A 190 13.75 4.10 -12.58
N GLU A 191 13.03 3.77 -11.50
CA GLU A 191 11.59 4.02 -11.34
C GLU A 191 11.27 5.37 -10.67
N GLU A 192 12.01 6.42 -10.97
CA GLU A 192 11.62 7.78 -10.57
C GLU A 192 10.92 8.51 -11.73
N PRO A 193 9.58 8.60 -11.72
CA PRO A 193 8.84 9.53 -12.57
C PRO A 193 9.31 10.99 -12.40
N LEU A 194 9.98 11.29 -11.28
CA LEU A 194 10.57 12.59 -10.96
C LEU A 194 11.64 13.05 -11.95
N LEU A 195 12.22 12.18 -12.78
CA LEU A 195 13.15 12.65 -13.82
C LEU A 195 12.53 12.67 -15.22
N ARG A 196 11.39 11.98 -15.40
CA ARG A 196 10.79 11.76 -16.74
C ARG A 196 9.60 12.66 -17.04
N ASN A 197 8.99 13.27 -16.01
CA ASN A 197 7.92 14.26 -16.13
C ASN A 197 8.06 15.34 -15.04
N ASP A 198 9.29 15.70 -14.65
CA ASP A 198 9.49 16.84 -13.77
C ASP A 198 9.41 18.13 -14.61
N PRO A 199 8.49 19.05 -14.29
CA PRO A 199 8.37 20.31 -15.01
C PRO A 199 9.68 21.12 -15.03
N LEU A 200 10.63 20.88 -14.11
CA LEU A 200 11.93 21.54 -14.11
C LEU A 200 12.93 20.94 -15.12
N THR A 201 12.82 19.66 -15.46
CA THR A 201 13.65 19.00 -16.49
C THR A 201 13.03 19.04 -17.88
N ASP A 202 11.70 19.01 -18.00
CA ASP A 202 11.00 19.09 -19.30
C ASP A 202 11.15 20.46 -19.99
N VAL A 203 11.32 21.55 -19.23
CA VAL A 203 11.53 22.91 -19.78
C VAL A 203 12.84 23.03 -20.59
N ARG A 204 13.82 22.15 -20.36
CA ARG A 204 15.06 22.16 -21.17
C ARG A 204 14.88 21.67 -22.60
N GLY A 205 13.75 21.02 -22.93
CA GLY A 205 13.46 20.52 -24.28
C GLY A 205 12.82 21.53 -25.24
N LEU A 206 12.30 22.66 -24.74
CA LEU A 206 11.50 23.61 -25.55
C LEU A 206 12.21 24.95 -25.84
N GLY A 207 13.45 25.13 -25.39
CA GLY A 207 14.24 26.36 -25.62
C GLY A 207 15.29 26.27 -26.75
N GLY A 208 15.44 25.12 -27.39
CA GLY A 208 16.48 24.85 -28.38
C GLY A 208 16.02 25.02 -29.83
N GLY A 209 15.43 26.16 -30.18
CA GLY A 209 15.28 26.52 -31.59
C GLY A 209 16.66 26.66 -32.25
N PRO A 210 16.82 26.30 -33.54
CA PRO A 210 18.12 26.43 -34.20
C PRO A 210 18.51 27.91 -34.26
N LEU A 211 19.46 28.31 -33.41
CA LEU A 211 20.13 29.61 -33.51
C LEU A 211 21.13 29.56 -34.68
N SER A 212 20.61 29.47 -35.90
CA SER A 212 21.35 29.79 -37.12
C SER A 212 20.94 31.18 -37.60
N GLY A 213 21.34 32.20 -36.84
CA GLY A 213 21.36 33.59 -37.29
C GLY A 213 22.79 33.99 -37.70
N PRO A 214 23.00 34.85 -38.71
CA PRO A 214 24.33 35.21 -39.18
C PRO A 214 25.09 35.99 -38.10
N TRP A 215 26.29 35.51 -37.75
CA TRP A 215 27.22 36.24 -36.89
C TRP A 215 27.71 37.51 -37.61
N HIS A 216 27.37 38.68 -37.08
CA HIS A 216 27.95 39.97 -37.46
C HIS A 216 28.84 40.47 -36.31
N GLY A 217 30.11 40.09 -36.34
CA GLY A 217 31.15 40.61 -35.45
C GLY A 217 32.44 40.74 -36.24
N GLY A 218 32.76 41.97 -36.65
CA GLY A 218 33.96 42.31 -37.41
C GLY A 218 35.20 42.48 -36.54
N LEU A 219 36.35 42.38 -37.20
CA LEU A 219 37.62 43.02 -36.87
C LEU A 219 37.95 43.99 -38.01
#